data_AF-A0A2W4L5S8-F1
#
_entry.id   AF-A0A2W4L5S8-F1
#
_cell.length_a   1.000
_cell.length_b   1.000
_cell.length_c   1.000
_cell.angle_alpha   90.00
_cell.angle_beta   90.00
_cell.angle_gamma   90.00
#
_symmetry.space_group_name_H-M   'P 1'
#
loop_
_entity.id
_entity.type
_entity.pdbx_description
1 polymer ?
#
loop_
_entity_poly.entity_id
_entity_poly.type
_entity_poly.pdbx_seq_one_letter_code
_entity_poly.pdbx_strand_id
1 'polypeptide(L)'
;MSRVVLRASLPPLELYGRFLDAVGDGAEVDLLVEGRSTFLLPGLVRRFRIGGREAALATAAGMALFPQVFLVLLQARRLGRTFRCRKVLSSREVVVEIRTPQVVE
;
A
#
# COMPACT_ATOMS: atom_id res chain seq x y z
N MET A 1 1.51 -15.60 12.30
CA MET A 1 1.79 -14.66 11.20
C MET A 1 2.73 -13.58 11.71
N SER A 2 3.86 -13.39 11.05
CA SER A 2 4.79 -12.28 11.33
C SER A 2 4.25 -10.99 10.71
N ARG A 3 4.64 -9.84 11.25
CA ARG A 3 4.33 -8.51 10.71
C ARG A 3 5.62 -7.77 10.42
N VAL A 4 5.72 -7.19 9.23
CA VAL A 4 6.90 -6.44 8.77
C VAL A 4 6.49 -5.00 8.50
N VAL A 5 7.30 -4.05 8.97
CA VAL A 5 7.11 -2.62 8.68
C VAL A 5 8.09 -2.21 7.58
N LEU A 6 7.57 -1.68 6.48
CA LEU A 6 8.35 -1.12 5.38
C LEU A 6 8.14 0.40 5.32
N ARG A 7 9.17 1.15 4.91
CA ARG A 7 9.06 2.60 4.72
C ARG A 7 9.09 2.96 3.25
N ALA A 8 8.16 3.78 2.82
CA ALA A 8 8.09 4.26 1.43
C ALA A 8 9.27 5.18 1.05
N SER A 9 10.10 5.59 2.00
CA SER A 9 11.37 6.30 1.76
C SER A 9 12.50 5.38 1.26
N LEU A 10 12.33 4.05 1.32
CA LEU A 10 13.25 3.11 0.72
C LEU A 10 13.31 3.29 -0.81
N PRO A 11 14.46 2.99 -1.45
CA PRO A 11 14.56 2.93 -2.91
C PRO A 11 13.47 2.02 -3.51
N PRO A 12 12.87 2.37 -4.68
CA PRO A 12 11.72 1.64 -5.22
C PRO A 12 11.94 0.13 -5.38
N LEU A 13 13.10 -0.26 -5.92
CA LEU A 13 13.45 -1.67 -6.13
C LEU A 13 13.62 -2.42 -4.81
N GLU A 14 14.25 -1.78 -3.82
CA GLU A 14 14.46 -2.37 -2.51
C GLU A 14 13.14 -2.53 -1.75
N LEU A 15 12.28 -1.50 -1.78
CA LEU A 15 10.94 -1.55 -1.19
C LEU A 15 10.13 -2.70 -1.79
N TYR A 16 10.17 -2.82 -3.12
CA TYR A 16 9.44 -3.86 -3.84
C TYR A 16 9.97 -5.27 -3.51
N GLY A 17 11.30 -5.45 -3.48
CA GLY A 17 11.94 -6.71 -3.10
C GLY A 17 11.54 -7.13 -1.68
N ARG A 18 11.73 -6.24 -0.70
CA ARG A 18 11.37 -6.51 0.71
C ARG A 18 9.87 -6.80 0.89
N PHE A 19 9.02 -6.16 0.09
CA PHE A 19 7.59 -6.47 0.08
C PHE A 19 7.32 -7.90 -0.41
N LEU A 20 7.94 -8.30 -1.52
CA LEU A 20 7.76 -9.65 -2.06
C LEU A 20 8.28 -10.72 -1.10
N ASP A 21 9.46 -10.51 -0.51
CA ASP A 21 10.05 -11.43 0.48
C ASP A 21 9.10 -11.60 1.68
N ALA A 22 8.64 -10.48 2.27
CA ALA A 22 7.70 -10.52 3.39
C ALA A 22 6.40 -11.26 3.06
N VAL A 23 5.84 -11.02 1.87
CA VAL A 23 4.62 -11.69 1.43
C VAL A 23 4.85 -13.18 1.14
N GLY A 24 6.02 -13.54 0.61
CA GLY A 24 6.47 -14.92 0.37
C GLY A 24 6.61 -15.72 1.68
N ASP A 25 7.10 -15.08 2.73
CA ASP A 25 7.20 -15.65 4.08
C ASP A 25 5.84 -15.69 4.82
N GLY A 26 4.76 -15.26 4.16
CA GLY A 26 3.42 -15.23 4.74
C GLY A 26 3.18 -14.10 5.74
N ALA A 27 4.03 -13.06 5.75
CA ALA A 27 3.90 -11.93 6.66
C ALA A 27 2.81 -10.94 6.23
N GLU A 28 2.25 -10.25 7.22
CA GLU A 28 1.52 -9.01 7.01
C GLU A 28 2.48 -7.84 6.86
N VAL A 29 2.14 -6.85 6.02
CA VAL A 29 3.01 -5.71 5.75
C VAL A 29 2.35 -4.41 6.18
N ASP A 30 3.05 -3.60 6.96
CA ASP A 30 2.69 -2.21 7.26
C ASP A 30 3.62 -1.28 6.48
N LEU A 31 3.09 -0.62 5.46
CA LEU A 31 3.83 0.35 4.67
C LEU A 31 3.63 1.75 5.26
N LEU A 32 4.68 2.31 5.85
CA LEU A 32 4.74 3.69 6.32
C LEU A 32 5.03 4.63 5.16
N VAL A 33 4.09 5.52 4.88
CA VAL A 33 4.23 6.58 3.87
C VAL A 33 4.35 7.92 4.56
N GLU A 34 5.44 8.62 4.29
CA GLU A 34 5.82 9.88 4.91
C GLU A 34 5.86 11.00 3.86
N GLY A 35 5.55 12.24 4.25
CA GLY A 35 5.71 13.41 3.36
C GLY A 35 4.51 14.35 3.31
N ARG A 36 4.66 15.45 2.57
CA ARG A 36 3.64 16.51 2.53
C ARG A 36 2.32 16.04 1.93
N SER A 37 2.34 15.20 0.91
CA SER A 37 1.14 14.78 0.18
C SER A 37 0.39 13.62 0.84
N THR A 38 0.93 12.99 1.89
CA THR A 38 0.40 11.72 2.46
C THR A 38 -1.06 11.78 2.86
N PHE A 39 -1.59 12.96 3.21
CA PHE A 39 -3.01 13.15 3.50
C PHE A 39 -3.95 12.82 2.33
N LEU A 40 -3.48 12.84 1.09
CA LEU A 40 -4.24 12.46 -0.11
C LEU A 40 -4.35 10.94 -0.28
N LEU A 41 -3.41 10.18 0.31
CA LEU A 41 -3.30 8.75 0.11
C LEU A 41 -4.55 7.96 0.51
N PRO A 42 -5.20 8.21 1.68
CA PRO A 42 -6.42 7.49 2.04
C PRO A 42 -7.56 7.67 1.03
N GLY A 43 -7.68 8.86 0.44
CA GLY A 43 -8.69 9.16 -0.58
C GLY A 43 -8.43 8.39 -1.88
N LEU A 44 -7.17 8.37 -2.33
CA LEU A 44 -6.76 7.64 -3.53
C LEU A 44 -6.91 6.12 -3.34
N VAL A 45 -6.47 5.59 -2.20
CA VAL A 45 -6.53 4.15 -1.91
C VAL A 45 -7.97 3.66 -1.72
N ARG A 46 -8.88 4.45 -1.12
CA ARG A 46 -10.31 4.09 -1.06
C ARG A 46 -10.94 3.93 -2.44
N ARG A 47 -10.49 4.73 -3.41
CA ARG A 47 -10.95 4.68 -4.81
C ARG A 47 -10.15 3.67 -5.64
N PHE A 48 -9.14 3.02 -5.06
CA PHE A 48 -8.35 1.99 -5.73
C PHE A 48 -9.19 0.71 -5.86
N ARG A 49 -9.83 0.55 -7.01
CA ARG A 49 -10.52 -0.67 -7.43
C ARG A 49 -9.86 -1.22 -8.69
N ILE A 50 -10.13 -2.48 -9.02
CA ILE A 50 -9.75 -3.04 -10.31
C ILE A 50 -10.96 -2.83 -11.24
N GLY A 51 -10.73 -2.19 -12.39
CA GLY A 51 -11.75 -1.95 -13.40
C GLY A 51 -12.52 -0.64 -13.27
N GLY A 52 -12.98 -0.11 -14.40
CA GLY A 52 -13.72 1.15 -14.50
C GLY A 52 -12.84 2.40 -14.61
N ARG A 53 -13.46 3.50 -15.06
CA ARG A 53 -12.77 4.78 -15.34
C ARG A 53 -12.24 5.44 -14.07
N GLU A 54 -13.00 5.43 -12.99
CA GLU A 54 -12.59 6.05 -11.72
C GLU A 54 -11.39 5.36 -11.08
N ALA A 55 -11.32 4.03 -11.19
CA ALA A 55 -10.19 3.24 -10.75
C ALA A 55 -8.91 3.57 -11.54
N ALA A 56 -9.04 3.70 -12.87
CA ALA A 56 -7.92 4.07 -13.73
C ALA A 56 -7.41 5.48 -13.37
N LEU A 57 -8.30 6.44 -13.13
CA LEU A 57 -7.93 7.79 -12.70
C LEU A 57 -7.29 7.81 -11.31
N ALA A 58 -7.83 7.06 -10.34
CA ALA A 58 -7.25 6.94 -9.00
C ALA A 58 -5.85 6.29 -9.05
N THR A 59 -5.66 5.30 -9.93
CA THR A 59 -4.36 4.67 -10.16
C THR A 59 -3.37 5.63 -10.80
N ALA A 60 -3.78 6.38 -11.84
CA ALA A 60 -2.92 7.36 -12.50
C ALA A 60 -2.49 8.49 -11.53
N ALA A 61 -3.44 9.08 -10.80
CA ALA A 61 -3.16 10.09 -9.79
C ALA A 61 -2.29 9.55 -8.65
N GLY A 62 -2.56 8.31 -8.23
CA GLY A 62 -1.78 7.60 -7.23
C GLY A 62 -0.34 7.35 -7.66
N MET A 63 -0.13 6.89 -8.88
CA MET A 63 1.20 6.68 -9.45
C MET A 63 1.98 7.98 -9.61
N ALA A 64 1.31 9.10 -9.94
CA ALA A 64 1.95 10.40 -10.04
C ALA A 64 2.40 10.95 -8.67
N LEU A 65 1.61 10.72 -7.62
CA LEU A 65 1.88 11.25 -6.27
C LEU A 65 2.75 10.31 -5.42
N PHE A 66 2.59 8.99 -5.59
CA PHE A 66 3.22 7.94 -4.78
C PHE A 66 3.56 6.70 -5.63
N PRO A 67 4.50 6.82 -6.59
CA PRO A 67 4.76 5.76 -7.58
C PRO A 67 5.10 4.41 -6.93
N GLN A 68 6.05 4.39 -6.00
CA GLN A 68 6.47 3.14 -5.33
C GLN A 68 5.37 2.52 -4.46
N VAL A 69 4.56 3.35 -3.77
CA VAL A 69 3.44 2.86 -2.95
C VAL A 69 2.39 2.21 -3.83
N PHE A 70 1.99 2.85 -4.93
CA PHE A 70 0.94 2.33 -5.81
C PHE A 70 1.38 1.06 -6.56
N LEU A 71 2.66 0.93 -6.90
CA LEU A 71 3.20 -0.32 -7.42
C LEU A 71 3.06 -1.46 -6.42
N VAL A 72 3.41 -1.22 -5.15
CA VAL A 72 3.24 -2.21 -4.07
C VAL A 72 1.76 -2.56 -3.88
N LEU A 73 0.85 -1.58 -3.89
CA LEU A 73 -0.59 -1.83 -3.73
C LEU A 73 -1.19 -2.60 -4.91
N LEU A 74 -0.76 -2.30 -6.14
CA LEU A 74 -1.16 -3.06 -7.32
C LEU A 74 -0.71 -4.52 -7.21
N GLN A 75 0.53 -4.75 -6.80
CA GLN A 75 1.06 -6.09 -6.63
C GLN A 75 0.36 -6.83 -5.48
N ALA A 76 0.14 -6.17 -4.34
CA ALA A 76 -0.63 -6.72 -3.23
C ALA A 76 -2.03 -7.19 -3.67
N ARG A 77 -2.73 -6.40 -4.49
CA ARG A 77 -4.03 -6.77 -5.08
C ARG A 77 -3.94 -7.99 -5.99
N ARG A 78 -2.92 -8.06 -6.85
CA ARG A 78 -2.68 -9.23 -7.72
C ARG A 78 -2.45 -10.51 -6.91
N LEU A 79 -1.84 -10.37 -5.73
CA LEU A 79 -1.61 -11.46 -4.78
C LEU A 79 -2.81 -11.71 -3.85
N GLY A 80 -3.98 -11.15 -4.16
CA GLY A 80 -5.22 -11.35 -3.39
C GLY A 80 -5.22 -10.71 -2.00
N ARG A 81 -4.28 -9.80 -1.71
CA ARG A 81 -4.20 -9.13 -0.40
C ARG A 81 -5.23 -8.01 -0.28
N THR A 82 -5.68 -7.79 0.95
CA THR A 82 -6.49 -6.63 1.32
C THR A 82 -5.59 -5.51 1.82
N PHE A 83 -6.06 -4.27 1.75
CA PHE A 83 -5.31 -3.15 2.30
C PHE A 83 -6.22 -2.15 3.01
N ARG A 84 -5.67 -1.47 4.02
CA ARG A 84 -6.33 -0.41 4.78
C ARG A 84 -5.35 0.75 4.98
N CYS A 85 -5.81 1.98 4.81
CA CYS A 85 -5.01 3.15 5.15
C CYS A 85 -5.47 3.75 6.48
N ARG A 86 -4.51 4.07 7.35
CA ARG A 86 -4.72 4.76 8.61
C ARG A 86 -3.76 5.94 8.70
N LYS A 87 -4.30 7.14 8.91
CA LYS A 87 -3.50 8.32 9.21
C LYS A 87 -2.98 8.22 10.65
N VAL A 88 -1.71 8.53 10.86
CA VAL A 88 -1.15 8.67 12.20
C VAL A 88 -1.44 10.09 12.67
N LEU A 89 -2.12 10.23 13.81
CA LEU A 89 -2.43 11.55 14.38
C LEU A 89 -1.11 12.21 14.82
N SER A 90 -1.02 13.52 14.65
CA SER A 90 0.15 14.34 15.02
C SER A 90 1.41 14.14 14.16
N SER A 91 1.36 13.34 13.08
CA SER A 91 2.47 13.23 12.12
C SER A 91 1.99 13.40 10.67
N ARG A 92 2.94 13.61 9.73
CA ARG A 92 2.68 13.66 8.28
C ARG A 92 2.73 12.27 7.65
N GLU A 93 2.22 11.28 8.36
CA GLU A 93 2.38 9.87 8.01
C GLU A 93 1.04 9.17 7.83
N VAL A 94 1.05 8.22 6.91
CA VAL A 94 -0.05 7.28 6.70
C VAL A 94 0.52 5.88 6.70
N VAL A 95 -0.08 5.00 7.48
CA VAL A 95 0.20 3.56 7.46
C VAL A 95 -0.75 2.91 6.45
N VAL A 96 -0.20 2.16 5.51
CA VAL A 96 -0.96 1.27 4.64
C VAL A 96 -0.75 -0.16 5.09
N GLU A 97 -1.76 -0.70 5.75
CA GLU A 97 -1.79 -2.05 6.28
C GLU A 97 -2.21 -3.00 5.16
N ILE A 98 -1.33 -3.90 4.74
CA ILE A 98 -1.56 -4.92 3.71
C ILE A 98 -1.65 -6.28 4.40
N ARG A 99 -2.74 -7.00 4.16
CA ARG A 99 -3.15 -8.17 4.94
C ARG A 99 -3.61 -9.31 4.05
N THR A 100 -3.39 -10.53 4.51
CA THR A 100 -4.07 -11.71 3.95
C THR A 100 -5.57 -11.58 4.18
N PRO A 101 -6.43 -11.85 3.19
CA PRO A 101 -7.86 -11.98 3.47
C PRO A 101 -8.06 -13.10 4.48
N GLN A 102 -8.80 -12.83 5.56
CA GLN A 102 -9.23 -13.89 6.46
C GLN A 102 -10.24 -14.74 5.68
N VAL A 103 -9.86 -15.98 5.37
CA VAL A 103 -10.84 -16.99 4.96
C VAL A 103 -11.60 -17.32 6.24
N VAL A 104 -12.87 -16.91 6.31
CA VAL A 104 -13.77 -17.40 7.35
C VAL A 104 -14.18 -18.79 6.87
N GLU A 105 -13.60 -19.84 7.47
CA GLU A 105 -14.09 -21.21 7.32
C GLU A 105 -15.45 -21.39 8.00
#